data_AF-A0A6B3F0C7-F1
#
_entry.id   AF-A0A6B3F0C7-F1
#
_cell.length_a   1.000
_cell.length_b   1.000
_cell.length_c   1.000
_cell.angle_alpha   90.00
_cell.angle_beta   90.00
_cell.angle_gamma   90.00
#
_symmetry.space_group_name_H-M   'P 1'
#
loop_
_entity.id
_entity.type
_entity.pdbx_description
1 polymer ?
#
loop_
_entity_poly.entity_id
_entity_poly.type
_entity_poly.pdbx_seq_one_letter_code
_entity_poly.pdbx_strand_id
1 'polypeptide(L)'
;MRGRGRATALLVVLGAVLSVLGTGTAQAAGYRYWSFWEGSGSGWAYATQGPSLVRPDDGSVQGFRFAVSADSQDAAKPRRSPDFAKVCADTPAKDGSKRVALVIDPGTAADAPQGETPPPPRTACARVPKDASSAEALASVAKPLRYGSDALLCAISGYPVAGCGEQVSGTTGTESGRATASAPTSASASASASASGSGGSGGGGPSAGVLFGVGAVLLLGIAAVAQARRRRG
;
A
#
# COMPACT_ATOMS: atom_id res chain seq x y z
N MET A 1 -48.77 -24.32 -19.65
CA MET A 1 -48.03 -24.60 -18.39
C MET A 1 -46.52 -24.90 -18.59
N ARG A 2 -45.99 -25.02 -19.83
CA ARG A 2 -44.56 -25.36 -20.10
C ARG A 2 -43.54 -24.20 -19.99
N GLY A 3 -43.96 -22.94 -19.86
CA GLY A 3 -43.07 -21.77 -19.84
C GLY A 3 -42.47 -21.42 -18.46
N ARG A 4 -43.17 -21.79 -17.37
CA ARG A 4 -42.74 -21.46 -15.99
C ARG A 4 -41.54 -22.28 -15.51
N GLY A 5 -41.39 -23.54 -15.97
CA GLY A 5 -40.29 -24.43 -15.59
C GLY A 5 -38.95 -24.12 -16.27
N ARG A 6 -38.98 -23.57 -17.50
CA ARG A 6 -37.76 -23.18 -18.23
C ARG A 6 -37.10 -21.92 -17.66
N ALA A 7 -37.92 -20.97 -17.19
CA ALA A 7 -37.42 -19.75 -16.54
C ALA A 7 -36.80 -20.03 -15.16
N THR A 8 -37.36 -20.98 -14.39
CA THR A 8 -36.79 -21.41 -13.11
C THR A 8 -35.48 -22.19 -13.29
N ALA A 9 -35.41 -23.08 -14.28
CA ALA A 9 -34.17 -23.80 -14.60
C ALA A 9 -33.03 -22.85 -15.04
N LEU A 10 -33.34 -21.82 -15.83
CA LEU A 10 -32.33 -20.83 -16.27
C LEU A 10 -31.83 -19.98 -15.10
N LEU A 11 -32.70 -19.59 -14.16
CA LEU A 11 -32.33 -18.84 -12.96
C LEU A 11 -31.47 -19.67 -11.99
N VAL A 12 -31.74 -20.97 -11.86
CA VAL A 12 -30.94 -21.88 -11.03
C VAL A 12 -29.55 -22.11 -11.65
N VAL A 13 -29.48 -22.30 -12.97
CA VAL A 13 -28.19 -22.45 -13.68
C VAL A 13 -27.38 -21.15 -13.63
N LEU A 14 -28.01 -19.99 -13.82
CA LEU A 14 -27.32 -18.70 -13.74
C LEU A 14 -26.81 -18.43 -12.31
N GLY A 15 -27.61 -18.73 -11.29
CA GLY A 15 -27.20 -18.66 -9.88
C GLY A 15 -26.05 -19.61 -9.52
N ALA A 16 -26.04 -20.81 -10.10
CA ALA A 16 -24.94 -21.78 -9.94
C ALA A 16 -23.66 -21.33 -10.65
N VAL A 17 -23.76 -20.71 -11.84
CA VAL A 17 -22.60 -20.17 -12.58
C VAL A 17 -22.00 -18.96 -11.86
N LEU A 18 -22.84 -18.06 -11.33
CA LEU A 18 -22.38 -16.89 -10.55
C LEU A 18 -21.72 -17.25 -9.22
N SER A 19 -22.09 -18.39 -8.61
CA SER A 19 -21.46 -18.86 -7.36
C SER A 19 -20.12 -19.56 -7.60
N VAL A 20 -19.89 -20.15 -8.77
CA VAL A 20 -18.59 -20.76 -9.15
C VAL A 20 -17.54 -19.71 -9.54
N LEU A 21 -17.95 -18.53 -10.00
CA LEU A 21 -17.04 -17.45 -10.44
C LEU A 21 -16.62 -16.49 -9.30
N GLY A 22 -17.18 -16.63 -8.09
CA GLY A 22 -17.13 -15.61 -7.03
C GLY A 22 -16.23 -15.88 -5.82
N THR A 23 -15.41 -16.94 -5.79
CA THR A 23 -14.58 -17.26 -4.61
C THR A 23 -13.14 -16.76 -4.69
N GLY A 24 -12.86 -15.81 -5.59
CA GLY A 24 -11.62 -15.04 -5.51
C GLY A 24 -11.61 -14.25 -4.21
N THR A 25 -10.98 -14.78 -3.16
CA THR A 25 -10.64 -13.97 -1.99
C THR A 25 -9.82 -12.80 -2.52
N ALA A 26 -10.34 -11.58 -2.43
CA ALA A 26 -9.51 -10.39 -2.56
C ALA A 26 -8.52 -10.46 -1.39
N GLN A 27 -7.39 -11.13 -1.60
CA GLN A 27 -6.29 -11.10 -0.66
C GLN A 27 -5.91 -9.63 -0.58
N ALA A 28 -6.19 -8.99 0.55
CA ALA A 28 -5.83 -7.60 0.78
C ALA A 28 -4.31 -7.53 0.62
N ALA A 29 -3.87 -6.96 -0.50
CA ALA A 29 -2.47 -6.87 -0.77
C ALA A 29 -1.88 -5.91 0.27
N GLY A 30 -0.95 -6.39 1.08
CA GLY A 30 -0.30 -5.57 2.10
C GLY A 30 0.72 -4.66 1.45
N TYR A 31 0.96 -3.49 2.01
CA TYR A 31 2.06 -2.62 1.59
C TYR A 31 3.15 -2.62 2.65
N ARG A 32 4.41 -2.66 2.23
CA ARG A 32 5.55 -2.58 3.14
C ARG A 32 6.05 -1.14 3.22
N TYR A 33 5.83 -0.46 4.34
CA TYR A 33 6.16 0.96 4.47
C TYR A 33 6.45 1.38 5.92
N TRP A 34 6.99 2.60 6.08
CA TRP A 34 7.12 3.27 7.37
C TRP A 34 5.80 4.01 7.70
N SER A 35 5.03 3.49 8.66
CA SER A 35 3.88 4.20 9.23
C SER A 35 4.33 5.25 10.25
N PHE A 36 3.55 6.32 10.38
CA PHE A 36 3.84 7.46 11.25
C PHE A 36 2.78 7.60 12.35
N TRP A 37 3.24 7.83 13.57
CA TRP A 37 2.42 7.79 14.77
C TRP A 37 2.70 8.97 15.70
N GLU A 38 1.64 9.48 16.29
CA GLU A 38 1.67 10.47 17.35
C GLU A 38 1.48 9.77 18.68
N GLY A 39 2.42 9.97 19.60
CA GLY A 39 2.33 9.43 20.95
C GLY A 39 1.18 10.11 21.69
N SER A 40 0.28 9.30 22.26
CA SER A 40 -0.77 9.76 23.16
C SER A 40 -0.49 9.26 24.56
N GLY A 41 -1.02 9.93 25.59
CA GLY A 41 -0.88 9.49 26.98
C GLY A 41 -1.36 8.05 27.26
N SER A 42 -2.08 7.44 26.31
CA SER A 42 -2.58 6.05 26.37
C SER A 42 -1.97 5.12 25.31
N GLY A 43 -1.00 5.57 24.49
CA GLY A 43 -0.37 4.72 23.47
C GLY A 43 0.00 5.47 22.18
N TRP A 44 -0.49 4.98 21.05
CA TRP A 44 -0.20 5.50 19.72
C TRP A 44 -1.48 5.85 18.98
N ALA A 45 -1.51 7.03 18.35
CA ALA A 45 -2.51 7.41 17.37
C ALA A 45 -1.87 7.44 15.98
N TYR A 46 -2.53 6.86 14.98
CA TYR A 46 -2.04 6.92 13.60
C TYR A 46 -2.11 8.37 13.13
N ALA A 47 -1.03 8.89 12.57
CA ALA A 47 -0.98 10.28 12.14
C ALA A 47 -1.82 10.48 10.87
N THR A 48 -2.72 11.47 10.89
CA THR A 48 -3.54 11.83 9.72
C THR A 48 -2.81 12.77 8.76
N GLN A 49 -1.67 13.32 9.19
CA GLN A 49 -0.79 14.17 8.40
C GLN A 49 0.61 13.56 8.31
N GLY A 50 1.31 13.82 7.20
CA GLY A 50 2.67 13.32 7.01
C GLY A 50 3.70 13.98 7.95
N PRO A 51 4.85 13.33 8.22
CA PRO A 51 5.87 13.84 9.14
C PRO A 51 6.43 15.23 8.77
N SER A 52 6.38 15.61 7.50
CA SER A 52 6.83 16.92 7.02
C SER A 52 5.85 18.06 7.36
N LEU A 53 4.59 17.74 7.65
CA LEU A 53 3.54 18.72 7.97
C LEU A 53 3.29 18.83 9.48
N VAL A 54 3.47 17.73 10.22
CA VAL A 54 3.29 17.74 11.68
C VAL A 54 4.39 18.54 12.35
N ARG A 55 3.99 19.54 13.13
CA ARG A 55 4.85 20.44 13.92
C ARG A 55 4.57 20.19 15.41
N PRO A 56 5.18 19.17 16.02
CA PRO A 56 4.87 18.79 17.39
C PRO A 56 5.35 19.83 18.40
N ASP A 57 4.76 19.85 19.59
CA ASP A 57 5.20 20.69 20.70
C ASP A 57 6.51 20.16 21.34
N ASP A 58 7.17 20.97 22.17
CA ASP A 58 8.22 20.46 23.07
C ASP A 58 7.59 19.43 24.02
N GLY A 59 8.23 18.26 24.15
CA GLY A 59 7.68 17.19 24.97
C GLY A 59 6.91 16.11 24.22
N SER A 60 6.65 16.29 22.92
CA SER A 60 5.92 15.28 22.14
C SER A 60 6.75 14.03 21.86
N VAL A 61 6.06 12.91 21.69
CA VAL A 61 6.62 11.62 21.27
C VAL A 61 6.11 11.30 19.86
N GLN A 62 7.02 10.92 18.97
CA GLN A 62 6.73 10.62 17.57
C GLN A 62 7.27 9.24 17.20
N GLY A 63 6.47 8.43 16.52
CA GLY A 63 6.77 7.04 16.24
C GLY A 63 6.84 6.75 14.74
N PHE A 64 7.81 5.95 14.35
CA PHE A 64 7.98 5.43 13.00
C PHE A 64 8.06 3.92 13.08
N ARG A 65 7.16 3.20 12.39
CA ARG A 65 7.10 1.74 12.40
C ARG A 65 7.15 1.20 10.99
N PHE A 66 8.15 0.39 10.69
CA PHE A 66 8.24 -0.32 9.42
C PHE A 66 7.56 -1.68 9.51
N ALA A 67 6.55 -1.91 8.68
CA ALA A 67 5.78 -3.14 8.68
C ALA A 67 5.10 -3.38 7.32
N VAL A 68 4.60 -4.60 7.13
CA VAL A 68 3.58 -4.87 6.10
C VAL A 68 2.21 -4.58 6.70
N SER A 69 1.39 -3.74 6.06
CA SER A 69 0.05 -3.41 6.52
C SER A 69 -0.90 -3.20 5.35
N ALA A 70 -2.16 -3.63 5.49
CA ALA A 70 -3.15 -3.53 4.42
C ALA A 70 -3.52 -2.07 4.13
N ASP A 71 -3.78 -1.31 5.19
CA ASP A 71 -4.06 0.13 5.13
C ASP A 71 -3.72 0.80 6.47
N SER A 72 -4.17 2.03 6.68
CA SER A 72 -3.93 2.82 7.90
C SER A 72 -4.71 2.34 9.13
N GLN A 73 -5.86 1.67 8.95
CA GLN A 73 -6.66 1.14 10.06
C GLN A 73 -6.01 -0.10 10.67
N ASP A 74 -5.35 -0.90 9.84
CA ASP A 74 -4.62 -2.12 10.24
C ASP A 74 -3.11 -1.90 10.37
N ALA A 75 -2.65 -0.65 10.33
CA ALA A 75 -1.23 -0.33 10.40
C ALA A 75 -0.62 -0.79 11.72
N ALA A 76 0.50 -1.51 11.64
CA ALA A 76 1.26 -1.87 12.84
C ALA A 76 1.81 -0.61 13.50
N LYS A 77 1.56 -0.45 14.80
CA LYS A 77 2.12 0.62 15.64
C LYS A 77 3.53 0.28 16.16
N PRO A 78 4.33 1.28 16.56
CA PRO A 78 5.61 1.02 17.21
C PRO A 78 5.43 0.11 18.43
N ARG A 79 6.27 -0.92 18.54
CA ARG A 79 6.16 -1.96 19.59
C ARG A 79 6.44 -1.45 20.99
N ARG A 80 7.01 -0.24 21.12
CA ARG A 80 7.27 0.44 22.39
C ARG A 80 6.65 1.83 22.33
N SER A 81 6.09 2.30 23.44
CA SER A 81 5.68 3.68 23.62
C SER A 81 6.35 4.23 24.89
N PRO A 82 7.59 4.72 24.79
CA PRO A 82 8.33 5.23 25.93
C PRO A 82 7.92 6.67 26.25
N ASP A 83 7.99 7.02 27.54
CA ASP A 83 7.73 8.38 28.00
C ASP A 83 8.77 9.37 27.47
N PHE A 84 8.33 10.55 27.05
CA PHE A 84 9.21 11.64 26.63
C PHE A 84 10.30 11.93 27.66
N ALA A 85 9.91 12.02 28.94
CA ALA A 85 10.83 12.33 30.04
C ALA A 85 11.98 11.33 30.13
N LYS A 86 11.73 10.05 29.80
CA LYS A 86 12.74 9.00 29.80
C LYS A 86 13.66 9.09 28.58
N VAL A 87 13.10 9.32 27.40
CA VAL A 87 13.89 9.40 26.14
C VAL A 87 14.76 10.65 26.11
N CYS A 88 14.27 11.76 26.68
CA CYS A 88 14.91 13.07 26.63
C CYS A 88 15.55 13.50 27.96
N ALA A 89 15.78 12.58 28.90
CA ALA A 89 16.31 12.88 30.24
C ALA A 89 17.61 13.70 30.20
N ASP A 90 18.52 13.34 29.29
CA ASP A 90 19.84 13.98 29.14
C ASP A 90 19.83 15.19 28.19
N THR A 91 18.65 15.60 27.71
CA THR A 91 18.49 16.69 26.76
C THR A 91 17.80 17.88 27.45
N PRO A 92 18.57 18.83 28.02
CA PRO A 92 17.99 20.02 28.64
C PRO A 92 17.16 20.85 27.66
N ALA A 93 16.16 21.58 28.16
CA ALA A 93 15.49 22.59 27.36
C ALA A 93 16.48 23.70 26.94
N LYS A 94 16.23 24.33 25.79
CA LYS A 94 17.01 25.47 25.31
C LYS A 94 16.10 26.44 24.57
N ASP A 95 16.24 27.73 24.85
CA ASP A 95 15.48 28.78 24.18
C ASP A 95 15.64 28.71 22.65
N GLY A 96 14.56 29.01 21.94
CA GLY A 96 14.48 28.90 20.49
C GLY A 96 14.41 27.46 19.94
N SER A 97 14.45 26.44 20.80
CA SER A 97 14.34 25.04 20.40
C SER A 97 13.20 24.32 21.11
N LYS A 98 12.86 23.14 20.58
CA LYS A 98 12.00 22.13 21.19
C LYS A 98 12.67 20.78 21.15
N ARG A 99 12.20 19.87 21.99
CA ARG A 99 12.63 18.47 22.06
C ARG A 99 11.48 17.57 21.65
N VAL A 100 11.80 16.61 20.80
CA VAL A 100 10.87 15.60 20.32
C VAL A 100 11.51 14.24 20.57
N ALA A 101 10.82 13.40 21.34
CA ALA A 101 11.23 12.01 21.53
C ALA A 101 10.81 11.20 20.29
N LEU A 102 11.75 10.52 19.67
CA LEU A 102 11.52 9.72 18.47
C LEU A 102 11.66 8.24 18.81
N VAL A 103 10.66 7.46 18.40
CA VAL A 103 10.67 6.00 18.46
C VAL A 103 10.81 5.48 17.04
N ILE A 104 11.92 4.80 16.76
CA ILE A 104 12.21 4.23 15.44
C ILE A 104 12.15 2.73 15.61
N ASP A 105 11.14 2.11 14.99
CA ASP A 105 10.88 0.68 15.03
C ASP A 105 11.02 0.07 13.62
N PRO A 106 12.19 -0.48 13.28
CA PRO A 106 12.50 -0.95 11.92
C PRO A 106 11.81 -2.23 11.45
N GLY A 107 11.09 -2.96 12.29
CA GLY A 107 10.63 -4.28 11.83
C GLY A 107 10.79 -5.39 12.83
N THR A 108 9.99 -6.41 12.60
CA THR A 108 10.40 -7.79 12.84
C THR A 108 11.01 -8.37 11.57
N ALA A 109 11.63 -9.55 11.66
CA ALA A 109 12.11 -10.27 10.48
C ALA A 109 10.98 -10.58 9.48
N ALA A 110 9.72 -10.72 9.93
CA ALA A 110 8.57 -10.94 9.05
C ALA A 110 8.21 -9.69 8.21
N ASP A 111 8.59 -8.50 8.68
CA ASP A 111 8.35 -7.25 7.97
C ASP A 111 9.43 -6.93 6.93
N ALA A 112 10.61 -7.54 7.08
CA ALA A 112 11.79 -7.19 6.32
C ALA A 112 11.65 -7.54 4.83
N PRO A 113 12.24 -6.76 3.91
CA PRO A 113 12.52 -7.23 2.56
C PRO A 113 13.35 -8.51 2.58
N GLN A 114 13.23 -9.31 1.53
CA GLN A 114 13.95 -10.57 1.44
C GLN A 114 15.47 -10.36 1.52
N GLY A 115 16.14 -11.10 2.40
CA GLY A 115 17.58 -11.01 2.62
C GLY A 115 18.03 -9.85 3.51
N GLU A 116 17.11 -9.01 3.99
CA GLU A 116 17.41 -7.94 4.93
C GLU A 116 17.08 -8.36 6.38
N THR A 117 17.84 -7.84 7.34
CA THR A 117 17.57 -8.02 8.78
C THR A 117 17.31 -6.65 9.39
N PRO A 118 16.15 -6.41 10.03
CA PRO A 118 15.87 -5.13 10.65
C PRO A 118 16.86 -4.83 11.79
N PRO A 119 17.40 -3.60 11.89
CA PRO A 119 18.16 -3.21 13.06
C PRO A 119 17.27 -3.17 14.32
N PRO A 120 17.86 -3.19 15.53
CA PRO A 120 17.09 -3.11 16.76
C PRO A 120 16.25 -1.83 16.84
N PRO A 121 15.03 -1.89 17.40
CA PRO A 121 14.25 -0.68 17.66
C PRO A 121 15.00 0.22 18.63
N ARG A 122 14.97 1.53 18.38
CA ARG A 122 15.71 2.52 19.15
C ARG A 122 14.91 3.79 19.38
N THR A 123 15.32 4.54 20.38
CA THR A 123 14.79 5.87 20.68
C THR A 123 15.87 6.92 20.56
N ALA A 124 15.50 8.15 20.24
CA ALA A 124 16.40 9.29 20.26
C ALA A 124 15.65 10.57 20.63
N CYS A 125 16.32 11.48 21.33
CA CYS A 125 15.78 12.81 21.60
C CYS A 125 16.33 13.80 20.56
N ALA A 126 15.47 14.33 19.71
CA ALA A 126 15.82 15.41 18.79
C ALA A 126 15.66 16.75 19.51
N ARG A 127 16.66 17.64 19.42
CA ARG A 127 16.51 19.05 19.79
C ARG A 127 16.61 19.90 18.54
N VAL A 128 15.52 20.54 18.17
CA VAL A 128 15.33 21.20 16.86
C VAL A 128 14.70 22.58 17.03
N PRO A 129 14.74 23.47 16.01
CA PRO A 129 14.00 24.73 16.04
C PRO A 129 12.52 24.55 16.40
N LYS A 130 11.91 25.55 17.05
CA LYS A 130 10.52 25.47 17.51
C LYS A 130 9.52 25.18 16.39
N ASP A 131 9.80 25.67 15.19
CA ASP A 131 9.01 25.46 13.99
C ASP A 131 9.44 24.22 13.19
N ALA A 132 10.32 23.36 13.69
CA ALA A 132 10.71 22.14 12.96
C ALA A 132 9.55 21.12 12.88
N SER A 133 9.49 20.40 11.77
CA SER A 133 8.59 19.26 11.54
C SER A 133 9.10 17.96 12.18
N SER A 134 8.23 16.97 12.29
CA SER A 134 8.61 15.62 12.73
C SER A 134 9.61 14.96 11.77
N ALA A 135 9.57 15.29 10.47
CA ALA A 135 10.58 14.88 9.50
C ALA A 135 11.95 15.51 9.79
N GLU A 136 12.00 16.80 10.10
CA GLU A 136 13.25 17.50 10.47
C GLU A 136 13.80 17.00 11.80
N ALA A 137 12.91 16.74 12.78
CA ALA A 137 13.29 16.10 14.04
C ALA A 137 13.91 14.71 13.78
N LEU A 138 13.27 13.86 12.99
CA LEU A 138 13.81 12.54 12.62
C LEU A 138 15.16 12.67 11.91
N ALA A 139 15.26 13.57 10.93
CA ALA A 139 16.48 13.82 10.19
C ALA A 139 17.62 14.31 11.10
N SER A 140 17.35 14.97 12.23
CA SER A 140 18.41 15.40 13.13
C SER A 140 19.12 14.24 13.87
N VAL A 141 18.48 13.06 13.97
CA VAL A 141 18.98 11.92 14.78
C VAL A 141 19.04 10.57 14.03
N ALA A 142 18.61 10.52 12.77
CA ALA A 142 18.43 9.25 12.06
C ALA A 142 18.78 9.30 10.56
N LYS A 143 19.81 10.06 10.18
CA LYS A 143 20.31 10.06 8.79
C LYS A 143 21.00 8.73 8.42
N PRO A 144 21.08 8.40 7.11
CA PRO A 144 20.37 9.06 6.01
C PRO A 144 18.88 8.72 6.00
N LEU A 145 18.05 9.66 5.56
CA LEU A 145 16.65 9.39 5.21
C LEU A 145 16.55 9.27 3.69
N ARG A 146 15.80 8.28 3.20
CA ARG A 146 15.45 8.16 1.77
C ARG A 146 13.97 8.41 1.60
N TYR A 147 13.62 9.25 0.64
CA TYR A 147 12.24 9.55 0.27
C TYR A 147 11.94 9.15 -1.18
N GLY A 148 10.70 8.76 -1.43
CA GLY A 148 10.16 8.50 -2.75
C GLY A 148 9.72 9.79 -3.43
N SER A 149 9.32 9.70 -4.70
CA SER A 149 8.83 10.84 -5.48
C SER A 149 7.52 11.42 -4.94
N ASP A 150 6.76 10.65 -4.18
CA ASP A 150 5.52 11.00 -3.49
C ASP A 150 5.76 11.52 -2.06
N ALA A 151 7.01 11.79 -1.69
CA ALA A 151 7.46 12.13 -0.34
C ALA A 151 7.20 11.02 0.71
N LEU A 152 6.98 9.77 0.29
CA LEU A 152 6.95 8.64 1.19
C LEU A 152 8.33 8.41 1.82
N LEU A 153 8.39 8.22 3.13
CA LEU A 153 9.62 7.86 3.83
C LEU A 153 9.96 6.39 3.53
N CYS A 154 10.95 6.18 2.66
CA CYS A 154 11.36 4.85 2.22
C CYS A 154 12.34 4.19 3.18
N ALA A 155 13.27 4.97 3.76
CA ALA A 155 14.31 4.43 4.63
C ALA A 155 14.72 5.39 5.74
N ILE A 156 15.06 4.83 6.89
CA ILE A 156 15.62 5.53 8.06
C ILE A 156 16.96 4.88 8.39
N SER A 157 18.01 5.67 8.48
CA SER A 157 19.37 5.19 8.76
C SER A 157 19.82 4.04 7.83
N GLY A 158 19.41 4.11 6.55
CA GLY A 158 19.74 3.11 5.54
C GLY A 158 18.89 1.84 5.54
N TYR A 159 17.87 1.73 6.41
CA TYR A 159 16.95 0.59 6.42
C TYR A 159 15.51 0.97 6.01
N PRO A 160 14.84 0.16 5.16
CA PRO A 160 15.43 -0.92 4.36
C PRO A 160 16.43 -0.38 3.33
N VAL A 161 17.34 -1.24 2.88
CA VAL A 161 18.36 -0.89 1.87
C VAL A 161 17.69 -0.62 0.53
N ALA A 162 16.64 -1.35 0.19
CA ALA A 162 15.88 -1.18 -1.04
C ALA A 162 14.37 -1.06 -0.77
N GLY A 163 13.68 -0.52 -1.77
CA GLY A 163 12.24 -0.40 -1.79
C GLY A 163 11.65 0.85 -1.12
N CYS A 164 10.37 1.08 -1.40
CA CYS A 164 9.60 2.23 -0.92
C CYS A 164 8.08 2.03 -1.10
N GLY A 165 7.45 1.21 -0.25
CA GLY A 165 6.00 1.04 -0.29
C GLY A 165 5.51 -0.03 -1.26
N GLU A 166 6.32 -1.07 -1.53
CA GLU A 166 5.89 -2.14 -2.43
C GLU A 166 4.68 -2.88 -1.88
N GLN A 167 3.82 -3.30 -2.81
CA GLN A 167 2.79 -4.28 -2.54
C GLN A 167 3.42 -5.67 -2.32
N VAL A 168 3.00 -6.32 -1.24
CA VAL A 168 3.40 -7.67 -0.85
C VAL A 168 2.21 -8.59 -1.11
N SER A 169 2.37 -9.53 -2.03
CA SER A 169 1.36 -10.56 -2.24
C SER A 169 1.25 -11.45 -1.00
N GLY A 170 0.03 -11.68 -0.53
CA GLY A 170 -0.25 -12.64 0.53
C GLY A 170 -0.03 -14.06 0.03
N THR A 171 1.21 -14.52 -0.05
CA THR A 171 1.50 -15.94 -0.29
C THR A 171 1.77 -16.60 1.05
N THR A 172 0.71 -17.10 1.69
CA THR A 172 0.86 -18.20 2.63
C THR A 172 1.42 -19.39 1.85
N GLY A 173 2.51 -19.96 2.35
CA GLY A 173 3.31 -20.93 1.63
C GLY A 173 2.53 -22.16 1.17
N THR A 174 2.77 -22.54 -0.09
CA THR A 174 2.94 -23.94 -0.49
C THR A 174 3.89 -23.92 -1.68
N GLU A 175 5.18 -23.74 -1.38
CA GLU A 175 6.25 -24.10 -2.30
C GLU A 175 6.35 -25.64 -2.27
N SER A 176 5.52 -26.30 -3.08
CA SER A 176 5.82 -27.67 -3.49
C SER A 176 6.81 -27.54 -4.64
N GLY A 177 8.09 -27.68 -4.30
CA GLY A 177 9.18 -27.62 -5.25
C GLY A 177 8.94 -28.58 -6.41
N ARG A 178 8.81 -28.01 -7.61
CA ARG A 178 9.09 -28.73 -8.84
C ARG A 178 10.14 -27.96 -9.61
N ALA A 179 11.38 -28.31 -9.32
CA ALA A 179 12.47 -28.10 -10.24
C ALA A 179 12.10 -28.77 -11.57
N THR A 180 11.94 -27.97 -12.62
CA THR A 180 12.12 -28.44 -14.00
C THR A 180 13.29 -27.66 -14.57
N ALA A 181 14.38 -28.40 -14.71
CA ALA A 181 15.61 -28.01 -15.37
C ALA A 181 15.33 -27.35 -16.72
N SER A 182 15.87 -26.16 -16.94
CA SER A 182 16.08 -25.62 -18.28
C SER A 182 17.49 -25.96 -18.69
N ALA A 183 17.63 -26.76 -19.74
CA ALA A 183 18.85 -26.81 -20.55
C ALA A 183 18.51 -26.33 -21.98
N PRO A 184 19.42 -25.61 -22.66
CA PRO A 184 19.12 -24.84 -23.87
C PRO A 184 19.43 -25.64 -25.14
N THR A 185 18.76 -25.32 -26.26
CA THR A 185 19.35 -25.61 -27.59
C THR A 185 18.79 -24.71 -28.69
N SER A 186 19.71 -24.33 -29.57
CA SER A 186 19.66 -23.29 -30.59
C SER A 186 18.96 -23.67 -31.90
N ALA A 187 18.66 -22.61 -32.67
CA ALA A 187 18.72 -22.49 -34.13
C ALA A 187 17.67 -23.19 -35.00
N SER A 188 16.92 -22.38 -35.77
CA SER A 188 17.15 -22.30 -37.22
C SER A 188 16.49 -21.07 -37.83
N ALA A 189 17.24 -20.45 -38.75
CA ALA A 189 16.84 -19.35 -39.60
C ALA A 189 15.96 -19.84 -40.76
N SER A 190 15.13 -18.95 -41.30
CA SER A 190 14.90 -18.84 -42.75
C SER A 190 14.30 -17.48 -43.09
N ALA A 191 14.94 -16.81 -44.05
CA ALA A 191 14.57 -15.53 -44.61
C ALA A 191 13.55 -15.69 -45.75
N SER A 192 12.72 -14.67 -45.99
CA SER A 192 12.79 -13.83 -47.21
C SER A 192 11.53 -12.99 -47.47
N ALA A 193 11.79 -11.71 -47.80
CA ALA A 193 11.16 -10.80 -48.78
C ALA A 193 9.62 -10.56 -48.74
N SER A 194 9.18 -9.33 -48.41
CA SER A 194 8.85 -8.19 -49.33
C SER A 194 7.55 -8.43 -50.14
N ALA A 195 6.57 -7.53 -50.30
CA ALA A 195 6.53 -6.07 -50.23
C ALA A 195 5.08 -5.52 -50.18
N SER A 196 4.98 -4.25 -49.75
CA SER A 196 4.13 -3.16 -50.30
C SER A 196 2.66 -2.96 -49.89
N GLY A 197 2.40 -1.72 -49.45
CA GLY A 197 1.10 -1.01 -49.46
C GLY A 197 0.27 -1.24 -48.19
N SER A 198 -0.41 -0.26 -47.57
CA SER A 198 -0.60 1.17 -47.82
C SER A 198 -1.46 1.70 -46.66
N GLY A 199 -1.22 2.94 -46.24
CA GLY A 199 -2.26 3.81 -45.68
C GLY A 199 -2.50 3.75 -44.16
N GLY A 200 -2.57 4.94 -43.57
CA GLY A 200 -3.61 5.23 -42.58
C GLY A 200 -3.16 5.37 -41.13
N SER A 201 -2.80 6.60 -40.77
CA SER A 201 -3.07 7.31 -39.52
C SER A 201 -3.86 6.59 -38.42
N GLY A 202 -3.40 6.76 -37.17
CA GLY A 202 -4.30 7.15 -36.09
C GLY A 202 -4.20 6.34 -34.80
N GLY A 203 -3.65 7.00 -33.77
CA GLY A 203 -4.27 7.03 -32.44
C GLY A 203 -4.22 5.75 -31.61
N GLY A 204 -3.25 5.71 -30.68
CA GLY A 204 -3.41 4.93 -29.45
C GLY A 204 -4.65 5.42 -28.68
N GLY A 205 -5.65 4.55 -28.58
CA GLY A 205 -6.90 4.79 -27.85
C GLY A 205 -7.02 3.87 -26.63
N PRO A 206 -7.74 4.30 -25.58
CA PRO A 206 -7.70 3.68 -24.26
C PRO A 206 -8.38 2.30 -24.23
N SER A 207 -7.85 1.47 -23.35
CA SER A 207 -8.20 0.08 -23.06
C SER A 207 -9.70 -0.21 -23.17
N ALA A 208 -10.04 -1.20 -24.01
CA ALA A 208 -11.39 -1.66 -24.32
C ALA A 208 -12.28 -2.02 -23.11
N GLY A 209 -11.73 -2.14 -21.90
CA GLY A 209 -12.49 -2.44 -20.68
C GLY A 209 -13.45 -1.34 -20.22
N VAL A 210 -13.18 -0.07 -20.51
CA VAL A 210 -14.00 1.05 -19.99
C VAL A 210 -15.29 1.23 -20.79
N LEU A 211 -15.28 0.94 -22.10
CA LEU A 211 -16.45 1.12 -22.96
C LEU A 211 -17.55 0.08 -22.71
N PHE A 212 -17.19 -1.15 -22.32
CA PHE A 212 -18.17 -2.18 -21.94
C PHE A 212 -18.87 -1.86 -20.61
N GLY A 213 -18.19 -1.19 -19.67
CA GLY A 213 -18.77 -0.83 -18.37
C GLY A 213 -19.86 0.25 -18.47
N VAL A 214 -19.61 1.31 -19.24
CA VAL A 214 -20.55 2.44 -19.38
C VAL A 214 -21.84 2.02 -20.12
N GLY A 215 -21.73 1.15 -21.13
CA GLY A 215 -22.88 0.61 -21.86
C GLY A 215 -23.84 -0.19 -20.98
N ALA A 216 -23.32 -1.01 -20.07
CA ALA A 216 -24.13 -1.81 -19.16
C ALA A 216 -24.93 -0.95 -18.17
N VAL A 217 -24.35 0.12 -17.64
CA VAL A 217 -25.01 1.03 -16.69
C VAL A 217 -26.14 1.81 -17.37
N LEU A 218 -25.93 2.28 -18.61
CA LEU A 218 -26.96 3.00 -19.37
C LEU A 218 -28.16 2.11 -19.70
N LEU A 219 -27.93 0.85 -20.07
CA LEU A 219 -29.02 -0.10 -20.36
C LEU A 219 -29.86 -0.41 -19.11
N LEU A 220 -29.22 -0.54 -17.94
CA LEU A 220 -29.93 -0.75 -16.67
C LEU A 220 -30.74 0.47 -16.25
N GLY A 221 -30.21 1.69 -16.46
CA GLY A 221 -30.93 2.93 -16.21
C GLY A 221 -32.20 3.08 -17.07
N ILE A 222 -32.11 2.77 -18.36
CA ILE A 222 -33.25 2.84 -19.29
C ILE A 222 -34.33 1.80 -18.91
N ALA A 223 -33.93 0.58 -18.53
CA ALA A 223 -34.86 -0.45 -18.10
C ALA A 223 -35.63 -0.05 -16.82
N ALA A 224 -34.96 0.57 -15.85
CA ALA A 224 -35.58 1.04 -14.61
C ALA A 224 -36.64 2.14 -14.87
N VAL A 225 -36.34 3.09 -15.77
CA VAL A 225 -37.28 4.17 -16.13
C VAL A 225 -38.50 3.62 -16.87
N ALA A 226 -38.31 2.68 -17.80
CA ALA A 226 -39.42 2.04 -18.51
C ALA A 226 -40.33 1.24 -17.58
N GLN A 227 -39.74 0.56 -16.58
CA GLN A 227 -40.48 -0.22 -15.59
C GLN A 227 -41.27 0.68 -14.61
N ALA A 228 -40.72 1.85 -14.25
CA ALA A 228 -41.40 2.83 -13.41
C ALA A 228 -42.59 3.50 -14.11
N ARG A 229 -42.49 3.74 -15.43
CA ARG A 229 -43.60 4.32 -16.22
C ARG A 229 -44.78 3.35 -16.38
N ARG A 230 -44.52 2.05 -16.52
CA ARG A 230 -45.57 1.02 -16.63
C ARG A 230 -46.33 0.75 -15.33
N ARG A 231 -45.81 1.20 -14.18
CA ARG A 231 -46.48 1.07 -12.87
C ARG A 231 -47.30 2.29 -12.46
N ARG A 232 -47.26 3.37 -13.25
CA ARG A 232 -48.00 4.62 -13.02
C ARG A 232 -49.09 4.89 -14.05
N GLY A 233 -49.31 3.96 -14.99
CA GLY A 233 -50.44 3.95 -15.93
C GLY A 233 -51.41 2.85 -15.57
#